data_AF-A0A3Q8YDG1-F1
#
_entry.id   AF-A0A3Q8YDG1-F1
#
_cell.length_a   1.000
_cell.length_b   1.000
_cell.length_c   1.000
_cell.angle_alpha   90.00
_cell.angle_beta   90.00
_cell.angle_gamma   90.00
#
_symmetry.space_group_name_H-M   'P 1'
#
loop_
_entity.id
_entity.type
_entity.pdbx_description
1 polymer ?
#
loop_
_entity_poly.entity_id
_entity_poly.type
_entity_poly.pdbx_seq_one_letter_code
_entity_poly.pdbx_strand_id
1 'polypeptide(L)'
;MMTAAQMRAARALAGIDQRTLAERAGVSLPTIQRMEASEGVVRGVVDSLMKVTQALDEIGVELIGESQASERGGRGVRFKAVTAQSPQG
;
A
#
# COMPACT_ATOMS: atom_id res chain seq x y z
N MET A 1 3.74 9.45 -3.58
CA MET A 1 3.61 9.56 -2.11
C MET A 1 2.29 8.96 -1.66
N MET A 2 2.28 8.09 -0.66
CA MET A 2 1.08 7.42 -0.11
C MET A 2 0.47 8.22 1.05
N THR A 3 -0.85 8.14 1.22
CA THR A 3 -1.56 8.72 2.37
C THR A 3 -1.89 7.67 3.43
N ALA A 4 -2.09 8.09 4.67
CA ALA A 4 -2.55 7.23 5.75
C ALA A 4 -3.92 6.58 5.45
N ALA A 5 -4.79 7.30 4.73
CA ALA A 5 -6.06 6.77 4.25
C ALA A 5 -5.86 5.63 3.23
N GLN A 6 -4.96 5.80 2.26
CA GLN A 6 -4.62 4.74 1.30
C GLN A 6 -4.03 3.52 1.99
N MET A 7 -3.17 3.70 3.00
CA MET A 7 -2.59 2.59 3.75
C MET A 7 -3.66 1.77 4.49
N ARG A 8 -4.58 2.45 5.20
CA ARG A 8 -5.71 1.79 5.89
C ARG A 8 -6.63 1.08 4.91
N ALA A 9 -6.95 1.72 3.79
CA ALA A 9 -7.78 1.15 2.74
C ALA A 9 -7.12 -0.10 2.10
N ALA A 10 -5.80 -0.05 1.85
CA ALA A 10 -5.05 -1.17 1.30
C ALA A 10 -5.04 -2.38 2.22
N ARG A 11 -4.84 -2.20 3.53
CA ARG A 11 -4.97 -3.30 4.49
C ARG A 11 -6.38 -3.87 4.53
N ALA A 12 -7.39 -3.00 4.57
CA ALA A 12 -8.78 -3.45 4.59
C ALA A 12 -9.12 -4.26 3.34
N LEU A 13 -8.64 -3.81 2.16
CA LEU A 13 -8.81 -4.51 0.90
C LEU A 13 -8.10 -5.87 0.89
N ALA A 14 -6.88 -5.94 1.40
CA ALA A 14 -6.12 -7.19 1.52
C ALA A 14 -6.58 -8.11 2.67
N GLY A 15 -7.49 -7.67 3.53
CA GLY A 15 -7.95 -8.44 4.69
C GLY A 15 -6.90 -8.67 5.77
N ILE A 16 -5.90 -7.78 5.89
CA ILE A 16 -4.79 -7.94 6.86
C ILE A 16 -4.82 -6.88 7.97
N ASP A 17 -4.32 -7.27 9.14
CA ASP A 17 -4.15 -6.35 10.27
C ASP A 17 -2.82 -5.57 10.20
N GLN A 18 -2.61 -4.65 11.15
CA GLN A 18 -1.38 -3.84 11.21
C GLN A 18 -0.13 -4.68 11.50
N ARG A 19 -0.25 -5.77 12.25
CA ARG A 19 0.88 -6.64 12.63
C ARG A 19 1.36 -7.42 11.41
N THR A 20 0.45 -8.03 10.66
CA THR A 20 0.74 -8.72 9.40
C THR A 20 1.40 -7.76 8.40
N LEU A 21 0.91 -6.52 8.28
CA LEU A 21 1.56 -5.54 7.40
C LEU A 21 2.98 -5.19 7.87
N ALA A 22 3.19 -5.02 9.18
CA ALA A 22 4.50 -4.73 9.75
C ALA A 22 5.50 -5.86 9.45
N GLU A 23 5.08 -7.11 9.66
CA GLU A 23 5.87 -8.32 9.38
C GLU A 23 6.22 -8.43 7.90
N ARG A 24 5.24 -8.28 6.99
CA ARG A 24 5.44 -8.32 5.53
C ARG A 24 6.39 -7.22 5.04
N ALA A 25 6.28 -6.02 5.60
CA ALA A 25 7.12 -4.88 5.24
C ALA A 25 8.50 -4.89 5.94
N GLY A 26 8.76 -5.80 6.88
CA GLY A 26 10.01 -5.79 7.65
C GLY A 26 10.22 -4.51 8.46
N VAL A 27 9.14 -3.93 9.00
CA VAL A 27 9.16 -2.75 9.87
C VAL A 27 8.49 -3.05 11.21
N SER A 28 8.70 -2.21 12.22
CA SER A 28 8.06 -2.41 13.52
C SER A 28 6.58 -2.02 13.51
N LEU A 29 5.74 -2.72 14.31
CA LEU A 29 4.32 -2.37 14.47
C LEU A 29 4.09 -0.89 14.87
N PRO A 30 4.87 -0.29 15.79
CA PRO A 30 4.75 1.15 16.09
C PRO A 30 5.00 2.04 14.87
N THR A 31 5.83 1.61 13.92
CA THR A 31 6.06 2.35 12.68
C THR A 31 4.78 2.36 11.82
N ILE A 32 4.13 1.21 11.64
CA ILE A 32 2.83 1.11 10.96
C ILE A 32 1.77 1.99 11.64
N GLN A 33 1.67 1.91 12.97
CA GLN A 33 0.70 2.71 13.73
C GLN A 33 0.92 4.22 13.55
N ARG A 34 2.18 4.70 13.62
CA ARG A 34 2.49 6.12 13.36
C ARG A 34 2.15 6.53 11.93
N MET A 35 2.41 5.67 10.94
CA MET A 35 2.08 5.96 9.54
C MET A 35 0.56 6.08 9.34
N GLU A 36 -0.23 5.16 9.90
CA GLU A 36 -1.70 5.20 9.79
C GLU A 36 -2.36 6.33 10.60
N ALA A 37 -1.68 6.83 11.64
CA ALA A 37 -2.12 7.98 12.44
C ALA A 37 -1.77 9.34 11.82
N SER A 38 -1.01 9.37 10.71
CA SER A 38 -0.60 10.63 10.07
C SER A 38 -1.78 11.36 9.45
N GLU A 39 -1.83 12.69 9.61
CA GLU A 39 -2.80 13.54 8.92
C GLU A 39 -2.38 13.75 7.45
N GLY A 40 -2.99 12.95 6.56
CA GLY A 40 -2.78 13.06 5.11
C GLY A 40 -1.63 12.21 4.58
N VAL A 41 -0.66 12.82 3.92
CA VAL A 41 0.52 12.13 3.37
C VAL A 41 1.37 11.60 4.52
N VAL A 42 1.76 10.33 4.44
CA VAL A 42 2.65 9.74 5.44
C VAL A 42 4.02 10.43 5.36
N ARG A 43 4.34 11.21 6.39
CA ARG A 43 5.64 11.88 6.54
C ARG A 43 6.54 10.98 7.38
N GLY A 44 7.72 10.62 6.87
CA GLY A 44 8.63 9.72 7.58
C GLY A 44 9.83 9.29 6.77
N VAL A 45 10.55 8.30 7.30
CA VAL A 45 11.74 7.69 6.67
C VAL A 45 11.33 7.04 5.36
N VAL A 46 11.89 7.54 4.25
CA VAL A 46 11.57 7.11 2.88
C VAL A 46 11.73 5.59 2.71
N ASP A 47 12.75 5.01 3.33
CA ASP A 47 13.00 3.56 3.31
C ASP A 47 11.82 2.74 3.85
N SER A 48 11.27 3.13 5.01
CA SER A 48 10.11 2.43 5.59
C SER A 48 8.87 2.59 4.71
N LEU A 49 8.68 3.75 4.08
CA LEU A 49 7.56 3.97 3.18
C LEU A 49 7.65 3.10 1.93
N MET A 50 8.85 2.96 1.37
CA MET A 50 9.14 2.09 0.24
C MET A 50 8.85 0.62 0.59
N LYS A 51 9.34 0.15 1.73
CA LYS A 51 9.07 -1.21 2.23
C LYS A 51 7.59 -1.51 2.40
N VAL A 52 6.82 -0.58 2.97
CA VAL A 52 5.37 -0.74 3.12
C VAL A 52 4.68 -0.76 1.77
N THR A 53 5.06 0.13 0.85
CA THR A 53 4.49 0.18 -0.50
C THR A 53 4.75 -1.13 -1.26
N GLN A 54 5.98 -1.65 -1.16
CA GLN A 54 6.38 -2.92 -1.77
C GLN A 54 5.59 -4.10 -1.17
N ALA A 55 5.45 -4.16 0.15
CA ALA A 55 4.67 -5.21 0.80
C ALA A 55 3.19 -5.20 0.37
N LEU A 56 2.60 -4.02 0.17
CA LEU A 56 1.25 -3.89 -0.37
C LEU A 56 1.16 -4.38 -1.83
N ASP A 57 2.17 -4.07 -2.64
CA ASP A 57 2.25 -4.55 -4.03
C ASP A 57 2.34 -6.08 -4.11
N GLU A 58 3.15 -6.69 -3.24
CA GLU A 58 3.36 -8.14 -3.18
C GLU A 58 2.13 -8.93 -2.73
N ILE A 59 1.29 -8.34 -1.85
CA ILE A 59 0.00 -8.93 -1.46
C ILE A 59 -1.11 -8.67 -2.50
N GLY A 60 -0.77 -8.11 -3.66
CA GLY A 60 -1.69 -7.92 -4.77
C GLY A 60 -2.52 -6.64 -4.69
N VAL A 61 -2.07 -5.63 -3.94
CA VAL A 61 -2.75 -4.34 -3.84
C VAL A 61 -1.93 -3.24 -4.51
N GLU A 62 -2.55 -2.51 -5.43
CA GLU A 62 -1.96 -1.37 -6.11
C GLU A 62 -2.48 -0.05 -5.51
N LEU A 63 -1.57 0.88 -5.25
CA LEU A 63 -1.88 2.24 -4.83
C LEU A 63 -1.95 3.16 -6.04
N ILE A 64 -3.10 3.81 -6.24
CA ILE A 64 -3.29 4.76 -7.33
C ILE A 64 -2.82 6.15 -6.85
N GLY A 65 -1.81 6.69 -7.52
CA GLY A 65 -1.33 8.06 -7.29
C GLY A 65 -2.29 9.12 -7.84
N GLU A 66 -2.19 10.35 -7.32
CA GLU A 66 -3.04 11.49 -7.74
C GLU A 66 -2.93 11.82 -9.24
N SER A 67 -1.74 11.62 -9.82
CA SER A 67 -1.46 11.84 -11.24
C SER A 67 -1.42 10.54 -12.06
N GLN A 68 -1.78 9.40 -11.46
CA GLN A 68 -1.81 8.13 -12.16
C GLN A 68 -3.10 8.02 -12.98
N ALA A 69 -3.03 7.43 -14.17
CA ALA A 69 -4.17 7.27 -15.06
C ALA A 69 -5.31 6.50 -14.36
N SER A 70 -6.37 7.23 -14.06
CA SER A 70 -7.64 6.79 -13.51
C SER A 70 -8.69 7.60 -14.26
N GLU A 71 -9.78 6.98 -14.72
CA GLU A 71 -10.80 7.66 -15.57
C GLU A 71 -11.28 9.00 -14.98
N ARG A 72 -11.29 9.11 -13.64
CA ARG A 72 -11.73 10.32 -12.93
C ARG A 72 -10.62 10.94 -12.08
N GLY A 73 -9.39 10.44 -12.19
CA GLY A 73 -8.25 10.84 -11.36
C GLY A 73 -8.40 10.45 -9.88
N GLY A 74 -7.57 11.08 -9.04
CA GLY A 74 -7.63 10.96 -7.59
C GLY A 74 -6.88 9.76 -7.02
N ARG A 75 -6.57 9.86 -5.73
CA ARG A 75 -5.86 8.82 -4.98
C ARG A 75 -6.80 7.66 -4.69
N GLY A 76 -6.33 6.45 -4.88
CA GLY A 76 -7.13 5.24 -4.69
C GLY A 76 -6.30 4.03 -4.32
N VAL A 77 -7.01 2.92 -4.14
CA VAL A 77 -6.45 1.60 -3.87
C VAL A 77 -7.29 0.58 -4.62
N ARG A 78 -6.67 -0.40 -5.26
CA ARG A 78 -7.36 -1.51 -5.95
C ARG A 78 -6.56 -2.79 -5.86
N PHE A 79 -7.18 -3.92 -6.19
CA PHE A 79 -6.43 -5.14 -6.46
C PHE A 79 -5.65 -5.01 -7.76
N LYS A 80 -4.46 -5.62 -7.80
CA LYS A 80 -3.73 -5.83 -9.05
C LYS A 80 -4.55 -6.74 -9.94
N ALA A 81 -4.57 -6.44 -11.24
CA ALA A 81 -5.15 -7.37 -12.20
C ALA A 81 -4.41 -8.70 -12.11
N VAL A 82 -5.16 -9.81 -12.11
CA VAL A 82 -4.56 -11.11 -12.41
C VAL A 82 -4.14 -11.06 -13.86
N THR A 83 -2.91 -10.61 -14.14
CA THR A 83 -2.31 -10.91 -15.43
C THR A 83 -2.18 -12.42 -15.46
N ALA A 84 -3.06 -13.08 -16.21
CA ALA A 84 -2.84 -14.45 -16.61
C ALA A 84 -1.43 -14.51 -17.17
N GLN A 85 -0.51 -15.10 -16.41
CA GLN A 85 0.82 -15.40 -16.89
C GLN A 85 0.57 -16.28 -18.11
N SER A 86 0.82 -15.74 -19.30
CA SER A 86 0.78 -16.53 -20.51
C SER A 86 1.77 -17.68 -20.28
N PRO A 87 1.37 -18.95 -20.43
CA PRO A 87 2.31 -20.04 -20.34
C PRO A 87 3.35 -19.81 -21.44
N GLN A 88 4.57 -19.50 -21.05
CA GLN A 88 5.71 -19.49 -21.96
C GLN A 88 5.93 -20.95 -22.31
N GLY A 89 5.57 -21.29 -23.56
CA GLY A 89 5.82 -22.60 -24.15
C GLY A 89 7.29 -22.84 -24.47
#